data_AF-A0A0V0XE67-F1
#
_entry.id   AF-A0A0V0XE67-F1
#
_cell.length_a   1.000
_cell.length_b   1.000
_cell.length_c   1.000
_cell.angle_alpha   90.00
_cell.angle_beta   90.00
_cell.angle_gamma   90.00
#
_symmetry.space_group_name_H-M   'P 1'
#
loop_
_entity.id
_entity.type
_entity.pdbx_description
1 polymer ?
#
loop_
_entity_poly.entity_id
_entity_poly.type
_entity_poly.pdbx_seq_one_letter_code
_entity_poly.pdbx_strand_id
1 'polypeptide(L)'
;MIAYACLWTMNLDQRMLLLVLLMVSFQACFPSDVVTSARCPAYCICADTVIVCTCADAPSDHTTLDSFRGIEYIGKIFIHSCGKLVITSDTFAGLAVGHEISITNVSSLTVQSYAFRDMTKCPDQLTVRDSGLELLAENAFAGFRQAKHVWFRNVSIGRM
;
A
#
# COMPACT_ATOMS: atom_id res chain seq x y z
N MET A 1 11.71 -14.67 45.96
CA MET A 1 12.42 -14.00 47.08
C MET A 1 13.73 -14.74 47.30
N ILE A 2 14.80 -14.03 47.67
CA ILE A 2 16.23 -14.44 47.77
C ILE A 2 17.05 -14.10 46.52
N ALA A 3 17.41 -12.81 46.40
CA ALA A 3 18.70 -12.36 45.84
C ALA A 3 19.06 -10.92 46.28
N TYR A 4 18.49 -10.41 47.39
CA TYR A 4 18.68 -9.02 47.84
C TYR A 4 19.92 -8.79 48.72
N ALA A 5 20.81 -9.78 48.87
CA ALA A 5 21.81 -9.76 49.95
C ALA A 5 23.28 -9.55 49.52
N CYS A 6 23.59 -9.15 48.27
CA CYS A 6 24.99 -9.11 47.83
C CYS A 6 25.37 -7.92 46.95
N LEU A 7 24.96 -6.70 47.30
CA LEU A 7 25.34 -5.49 46.54
C LEU A 7 25.81 -4.29 47.37
N TRP A 8 26.10 -4.48 48.67
CA TRP A 8 26.53 -3.39 49.56
C TRP A 8 28.04 -3.18 49.67
N THR A 9 28.88 -3.80 48.83
CA THR A 9 30.35 -3.64 48.92
C THR A 9 31.06 -3.71 47.56
N MET A 10 30.73 -2.87 46.57
CA MET A 10 31.52 -2.80 45.32
C MET A 10 31.64 -1.37 44.76
N ASN A 11 32.86 -1.04 44.29
CA ASN A 11 33.36 0.27 43.87
C ASN A 11 32.63 0.89 42.65
N LEU A 12 32.72 2.23 42.53
CA LEU A 12 31.99 3.06 41.55
C LEU A 12 32.27 2.70 40.07
N ASP A 13 33.43 2.12 39.75
CA ASP A 13 33.79 1.68 38.39
C ASP A 13 33.12 0.36 37.95
N GLN A 14 32.70 -0.49 38.88
CA GLN A 14 32.02 -1.75 38.56
C GLN A 14 30.50 -1.61 38.38
N ARG A 15 29.94 -0.42 38.67
CA ARG A 15 28.52 -0.10 38.42
C ARG A 15 28.22 0.15 36.94
N MET A 16 29.21 0.58 36.15
CA MET A 16 28.99 0.92 34.75
C MET A 16 28.87 -0.33 33.86
N LEU A 17 29.62 -1.40 34.14
CA LEU A 17 29.53 -2.66 33.37
C LEU A 17 28.21 -3.42 33.60
N LEU A 18 27.65 -3.40 34.82
CA LEU A 18 26.37 -4.07 35.09
C LEU A 18 25.17 -3.37 34.42
N LEU A 19 25.20 -2.04 34.33
CA LEU A 19 24.18 -1.27 33.61
C LEU A 19 24.21 -1.55 32.10
N VAL A 20 25.41 -1.69 31.52
CA VAL A 20 25.55 -2.02 30.09
C VAL A 20 25.05 -3.44 29.80
N LEU A 21 25.33 -4.42 30.67
CA LEU A 21 24.82 -5.80 30.50
C LEU A 21 23.30 -5.92 30.66
N LEU A 22 22.67 -5.11 31.51
CA LEU A 22 21.21 -5.05 31.66
C LEU A 22 20.51 -4.36 30.46
N MET A 23 21.15 -3.38 29.82
CA MET A 23 20.61 -2.76 28.60
C MET A 23 20.69 -3.70 27.39
N VAL A 24 21.72 -4.56 27.33
CA VAL A 24 21.92 -5.52 26.22
C VAL A 24 20.98 -6.74 26.33
N SER A 25 20.31 -6.96 27.47
CA SER A 25 19.33 -8.03 27.66
C SER A 25 17.86 -7.59 27.46
N PHE A 26 17.61 -6.30 27.21
CA PHE A 26 16.28 -5.77 26.85
C PHE A 26 15.99 -5.82 25.33
N GLN A 27 16.80 -6.52 24.56
CA GLN A 27 16.64 -6.67 23.12
C GLN A 27 16.25 -8.10 22.77
N ALA A 28 15.12 -8.55 23.32
CA ALA A 28 14.49 -9.81 22.93
C ALA A 28 12.98 -9.77 23.18
N CYS A 29 12.23 -9.18 22.25
CA CYS A 29 10.92 -9.72 21.83
C CYS A 29 10.46 -9.01 20.54
N PHE A 30 11.15 -9.24 19.43
CA PHE A 30 10.47 -9.09 18.14
C PHE A 30 9.92 -10.48 17.80
N PRO A 31 8.58 -10.67 17.75
CA PRO A 31 8.05 -11.86 17.11
C PRO A 31 8.59 -11.86 15.68
N SER A 32 9.40 -12.87 15.35
CA SER A 32 9.76 -13.16 13.96
C SER A 32 8.55 -13.80 13.32
N ASP A 33 7.59 -12.98 12.94
CA ASP A 33 6.55 -13.38 12.02
C ASP A 33 7.23 -13.58 10.66
N VAL A 34 7.54 -14.84 10.35
CA VAL A 34 7.76 -15.29 8.97
C VAL A 34 6.39 -15.26 8.28
N VAL A 35 5.89 -14.06 8.05
CA VAL A 35 4.84 -13.81 7.06
C VAL A 35 5.59 -13.60 5.76
N THR A 36 5.24 -14.36 4.72
CA THR A 36 5.53 -13.98 3.34
C THR A 36 5.06 -12.53 3.16
N SER A 37 5.95 -11.58 3.37
CA SER A 37 5.61 -10.17 3.54
C SER A 37 4.93 -9.71 2.26
N ALA A 38 3.61 -9.57 2.33
CA ALA A 38 2.83 -8.84 1.36
C ALA A 38 3.51 -7.47 1.21
N ARG A 39 4.08 -7.20 0.04
CA ARG A 39 4.79 -5.94 -0.16
C ARG A 39 3.75 -4.91 -0.55
N CYS A 40 3.52 -3.97 0.36
CA CYS A 40 2.78 -2.77 0.01
C CYS A 40 3.48 -2.07 -1.16
N PRO A 41 2.77 -1.64 -2.21
CA PRO A 41 3.39 -0.93 -3.32
C PRO A 41 4.12 0.34 -2.84
N ALA A 42 5.10 0.79 -3.62
CA ALA A 42 5.79 2.03 -3.34
C ALA A 42 4.80 3.20 -3.30
N TYR A 43 5.05 4.18 -2.41
CA TYR A 43 4.19 5.35 -2.21
C TYR A 43 2.77 5.02 -1.71
N CYS A 44 2.58 3.80 -1.22
CA CYS A 44 1.35 3.37 -0.58
C CYS A 44 1.58 2.99 0.88
N ILE A 45 0.55 3.20 1.69
CA ILE A 45 0.43 2.74 3.06
C ILE A 45 -0.69 1.71 3.07
N CYS A 46 -0.35 0.50 3.52
CA CYS A 46 -1.28 -0.61 3.65
C CYS A 46 -1.65 -0.76 5.12
N ALA A 47 -2.94 -0.59 5.42
CA ALA A 47 -3.56 -0.88 6.71
C ALA A 47 -4.61 -1.97 6.51
N ASP A 48 -5.03 -2.66 7.59
CA ASP A 48 -5.87 -3.87 7.58
C ASP A 48 -6.79 -4.07 6.37
N THR A 49 -7.66 -3.09 6.10
CA THR A 49 -8.64 -3.17 5.00
C THR A 49 -8.57 -2.01 4.02
N VAL A 50 -7.56 -1.15 4.14
CA VAL A 50 -7.44 0.07 3.34
C VAL A 50 -6.01 0.25 2.86
N ILE A 51 -5.87 0.46 1.54
CA ILE A 51 -4.61 0.92 0.97
C ILE A 51 -4.78 2.38 0.54
N VAL A 52 -3.83 3.22 0.94
CA VAL A 52 -3.78 4.63 0.55
C VAL A 52 -2.47 4.89 -0.17
N CYS A 53 -2.54 5.30 -1.43
CA CYS A 53 -1.41 5.68 -2.25
C CYS A 53 -1.43 7.18 -2.50
N THR A 54 -0.32 7.85 -2.22
CA THR A 54 -0.14 9.30 -2.43
C THR A 54 1.16 9.56 -3.17
N CYS A 55 1.12 10.36 -4.23
CA CYS A 55 2.33 10.69 -5.00
C CYS A 55 2.93 12.05 -4.61
N ALA A 56 2.40 12.72 -3.58
CA ALA A 56 2.88 14.03 -3.14
C ALA A 56 4.38 14.04 -2.78
N ASP A 57 4.90 12.90 -2.33
CA ASP A 57 6.30 12.71 -1.94
C ASP A 57 7.15 12.03 -3.03
N ALA A 58 6.57 11.74 -4.21
CA ALA A 58 7.29 11.09 -5.30
C ALA A 58 8.24 12.10 -5.97
N PRO A 59 9.54 11.77 -6.14
CA PRO A 59 10.56 12.72 -6.61
C PRO A 59 10.33 13.25 -8.03
N SER A 60 9.48 12.59 -8.82
CA SER A 60 9.14 12.94 -10.19
C SER A 60 7.67 13.33 -10.38
N ASP A 61 6.87 13.39 -9.31
CA ASP A 61 5.39 13.53 -9.38
C ASP A 61 4.74 12.49 -10.33
N HIS A 62 5.47 11.39 -10.56
CA HIS A 62 5.12 10.31 -11.46
C HIS A 62 5.21 8.99 -10.70
N THR A 63 4.10 8.27 -10.64
CA THR A 63 4.04 6.95 -10.02
C THR A 63 3.45 5.94 -10.98
N THR A 64 4.19 4.85 -11.17
CA THR A 64 3.66 3.64 -11.78
C THR A 64 3.09 2.78 -10.66
N LEU A 65 1.79 2.51 -10.71
CA LEU A 65 1.14 1.62 -9.76
C LEU A 65 1.24 0.19 -10.27
N ASP A 66 2.22 -0.53 -9.74
CA ASP A 66 2.46 -1.93 -10.06
C ASP A 66 1.64 -2.87 -9.15
N SER A 67 1.86 -4.17 -9.31
CA SER A 67 1.07 -5.24 -8.69
C SER A 67 1.08 -5.25 -7.16
N PHE A 68 -0.11 -5.45 -6.57
CA PHE A 68 -0.35 -5.66 -5.12
C PHE A 68 0.01 -7.07 -4.64
N ARG A 69 1.20 -7.57 -4.97
CA ARG A 69 1.57 -8.98 -4.71
C ARG A 69 1.59 -9.32 -3.22
N GLY A 70 0.95 -10.44 -2.90
CA GLY A 70 0.87 -10.97 -1.54
C GLY A 70 -0.25 -10.37 -0.69
N ILE A 71 -0.99 -9.38 -1.21
CA ILE A 71 -2.23 -8.90 -0.59
C ILE A 71 -3.39 -9.68 -1.22
N GLU A 72 -4.03 -10.56 -0.46
CA GLU A 72 -5.13 -11.38 -0.96
C GLU A 72 -6.46 -10.62 -0.99
N TYR A 73 -6.75 -9.88 0.09
CA TYR A 73 -7.99 -9.15 0.25
C TYR A 73 -7.76 -7.73 0.74
N ILE A 74 -8.48 -6.78 0.15
CA ILE A 74 -8.55 -5.41 0.65
C ILE A 74 -9.97 -4.86 0.53
N GLY A 75 -10.39 -4.07 1.51
CA GLY A 75 -11.71 -3.43 1.48
C GLY A 75 -11.76 -2.27 0.50
N LYS A 76 -10.80 -1.35 0.60
CA LYS A 76 -10.76 -0.12 -0.20
C LYS A 76 -9.34 0.24 -0.64
N ILE A 77 -9.22 0.82 -1.83
CA ILE A 77 -7.98 1.38 -2.34
C ILE A 77 -8.24 2.85 -2.68
N PHE A 78 -7.46 3.75 -2.10
CA PHE A 78 -7.48 5.18 -2.39
C PHE A 78 -6.16 5.57 -3.04
N ILE A 79 -6.22 6.17 -4.22
CA ILE A 79 -5.05 6.71 -4.93
C ILE A 79 -5.31 8.18 -5.17
N HIS A 80 -4.43 9.06 -4.67
CA HIS A 80 -4.68 10.48 -4.78
C HIS A 80 -3.42 11.34 -4.89
N SER A 81 -3.62 12.59 -5.33
CA SER A 81 -2.58 13.63 -5.36
C SER A 81 -1.36 13.21 -6.17
N CYS A 82 -1.59 12.86 -7.44
CA CYS A 82 -0.53 12.48 -8.37
C CYS A 82 -0.53 13.37 -9.60
N GLY A 83 0.61 13.95 -9.97
CA GLY A 83 0.76 14.62 -11.27
C GLY A 83 0.56 13.63 -12.40
N LYS A 84 1.25 12.50 -12.38
CA LYS A 84 1.10 11.42 -13.36
C LYS A 84 0.98 10.05 -12.69
N LEU A 85 -0.05 9.32 -13.07
CA LEU A 85 -0.32 7.95 -12.61
C LEU A 85 -0.45 7.03 -13.81
N VAL A 86 0.33 5.95 -13.80
CA VAL A 86 0.20 4.86 -14.78
C VAL A 86 -0.25 3.60 -14.06
N ILE A 87 -1.46 3.13 -14.36
CA ILE A 87 -1.95 1.81 -13.94
C ILE A 87 -1.54 0.82 -15.04
N THR A 88 -0.63 -0.08 -14.70
CA THR A 88 -0.04 -1.04 -15.64
C THR A 88 -0.94 -2.25 -15.87
N SER A 89 -0.60 -3.06 -16.89
CA SER A 89 -1.26 -4.34 -17.08
C SER A 89 -1.11 -5.22 -15.83
N ASP A 90 -2.18 -5.93 -15.47
CA ASP A 90 -2.22 -6.86 -14.33
C ASP A 90 -1.91 -6.22 -12.95
N THR A 91 -2.01 -4.90 -12.80
CA THR A 91 -1.85 -4.21 -11.50
C THR A 91 -2.69 -4.86 -10.39
N PHE A 92 -3.92 -5.25 -10.71
CA PHE A 92 -4.84 -5.83 -9.72
C PHE A 92 -4.94 -7.37 -9.78
N ALA A 93 -4.08 -8.05 -10.54
CA ALA A 93 -4.15 -9.50 -10.69
C ALA A 93 -3.98 -10.21 -9.33
N GLY A 94 -4.83 -11.21 -9.07
CA GLY A 94 -4.88 -11.98 -7.83
C GLY A 94 -5.52 -11.27 -6.64
N LEU A 95 -5.77 -9.95 -6.72
CA LEU A 95 -6.33 -9.17 -5.62
C LEU A 95 -7.86 -9.33 -5.56
N ALA A 96 -8.39 -9.55 -4.36
CA ALA A 96 -9.81 -9.40 -4.07
C ALA A 96 -10.10 -8.04 -3.46
N VAL A 97 -10.79 -7.16 -4.18
CA VAL A 97 -11.21 -5.86 -3.66
C VAL A 97 -12.68 -5.92 -3.27
N GLY A 98 -12.99 -5.55 -2.03
CA GLY A 98 -14.34 -5.61 -1.48
C GLY A 98 -15.24 -4.53 -2.05
N HIS A 99 -14.93 -3.27 -1.74
CA HIS A 99 -15.89 -2.17 -1.88
C HIS A 99 -15.51 -1.17 -2.96
N GLU A 100 -14.34 -0.56 -2.87
CA GLU A 100 -14.03 0.63 -3.69
C GLU A 100 -12.58 0.69 -4.12
N ILE A 101 -12.36 1.05 -5.38
CA ILE A 101 -11.12 1.65 -5.86
C ILE A 101 -11.45 3.11 -6.22
N SER A 102 -10.76 4.05 -5.58
CA SER A 102 -11.01 5.49 -5.73
C SER A 102 -9.73 6.19 -6.19
N ILE A 103 -9.80 6.87 -7.33
CA ILE A 103 -8.70 7.64 -7.93
C ILE A 103 -9.14 9.11 -7.94
N THR A 104 -8.43 9.98 -7.23
CA THR A 104 -8.82 11.39 -7.07
C THR A 104 -7.64 12.34 -7.25
N ASN A 105 -7.86 13.51 -7.87
CA ASN A 105 -6.84 14.55 -8.00
C ASN A 105 -5.56 14.02 -8.68
N VAL A 106 -5.75 13.38 -9.84
CA VAL A 106 -4.67 12.89 -10.68
C VAL A 106 -4.62 13.70 -11.97
N SER A 107 -3.53 14.43 -12.21
CA SER A 107 -3.48 15.36 -13.36
C SER A 107 -3.41 14.63 -14.70
N SER A 108 -2.65 13.53 -14.78
CA SER A 108 -2.47 12.69 -15.97
C SER A 108 -2.56 11.21 -15.62
N LEU A 109 -3.72 10.61 -15.84
CA LEU A 109 -4.02 9.20 -15.61
C LEU A 109 -3.94 8.42 -16.92
N THR A 110 -3.09 7.40 -16.93
CA THR A 110 -3.05 6.36 -17.97
C THR A 110 -3.47 5.03 -17.39
N VAL A 111 -4.44 4.36 -18.02
CA VAL A 111 -4.83 2.99 -17.69
C VAL A 111 -4.51 2.09 -18.87
N GLN A 112 -3.56 1.17 -18.67
CA GLN A 112 -3.11 0.25 -19.71
C GLN A 112 -4.12 -0.89 -19.93
N SER A 113 -3.98 -1.57 -21.06
CA SER A 113 -4.77 -2.76 -21.40
C SER A 113 -4.63 -3.82 -20.31
N TYR A 114 -5.73 -4.51 -19.97
CA TYR A 114 -5.73 -5.61 -19.00
C TYR A 114 -5.31 -5.22 -17.58
N ALA A 115 -5.43 -3.95 -17.18
CA ALA A 115 -5.10 -3.51 -15.81
C ALA A 115 -5.88 -4.27 -14.72
N PHE A 116 -7.14 -4.65 -15.03
CA PHE A 116 -8.04 -5.35 -14.11
C PHE A 116 -8.20 -6.84 -14.40
N ARG A 117 -7.31 -7.41 -15.22
CA ARG A 117 -7.34 -8.84 -15.54
C ARG A 117 -6.98 -9.66 -14.30
N ASP A 118 -7.60 -10.84 -14.20
CA ASP A 118 -7.33 -11.83 -13.15
C ASP A 118 -7.52 -11.34 -11.71
N MET A 119 -8.35 -10.31 -11.49
CA MET A 119 -8.82 -9.96 -10.14
C MET A 119 -9.64 -11.11 -9.56
N THR A 120 -9.31 -11.56 -8.36
CA THR A 120 -10.05 -12.61 -7.65
C THR A 120 -11.46 -12.12 -7.28
N LYS A 121 -11.60 -10.83 -7.01
CA LYS A 121 -12.90 -10.16 -6.81
C LYS A 121 -12.79 -8.69 -7.23
N CYS A 122 -13.69 -8.24 -8.10
CA CYS A 122 -13.80 -6.82 -8.46
C CYS A 122 -14.51 -6.04 -7.33
N PRO A 123 -14.13 -4.78 -7.08
CA PRO A 123 -14.82 -3.91 -6.13
C PRO A 123 -16.26 -3.65 -6.57
N ASP A 124 -17.13 -3.32 -5.62
CA ASP A 124 -18.48 -2.83 -5.92
C ASP A 124 -18.44 -1.58 -6.83
N GLN A 125 -17.45 -0.70 -6.62
CA GLN A 125 -17.32 0.57 -7.33
C GLN A 125 -15.87 0.91 -7.71
N LEU A 126 -15.71 1.44 -8.91
CA LEU A 126 -14.54 2.21 -9.33
C LEU A 126 -14.95 3.67 -9.52
N THR A 127 -14.25 4.57 -8.85
CA THR A 127 -14.50 6.01 -8.93
C THR A 127 -13.24 6.72 -9.39
N VAL A 128 -13.35 7.50 -10.46
CA VAL A 128 -12.33 8.44 -10.91
C VAL A 128 -12.89 9.84 -10.79
N ARG A 129 -12.25 10.70 -10.00
CA ARG A 129 -12.76 12.04 -9.68
C ARG A 129 -11.69 13.12 -9.81
N ASP A 130 -12.08 14.30 -10.28
CA ASP A 130 -11.21 15.48 -10.34
C ASP A 130 -9.84 15.16 -10.97
N SER A 131 -9.85 14.45 -12.10
CA SER A 131 -8.63 13.86 -12.69
C SER A 131 -8.62 13.99 -14.21
N GLY A 132 -7.43 14.05 -14.83
CA GLY A 132 -7.29 14.01 -16.28
C GLY A 132 -6.99 12.60 -16.77
N LEU A 133 -7.96 11.93 -17.41
CA LEU A 133 -7.77 10.63 -18.06
C LEU A 133 -7.10 10.84 -19.42
N GLU A 134 -5.77 10.85 -19.43
CA GLU A 134 -4.94 11.07 -20.62
C GLU A 134 -5.15 9.95 -21.64
N LEU A 135 -5.07 8.70 -21.18
CA LEU A 135 -5.22 7.51 -21.99
C LEU A 135 -5.98 6.42 -21.24
N LEU A 136 -7.06 5.94 -21.84
CA LEU A 136 -7.70 4.68 -21.48
C LEU A 136 -7.45 3.69 -22.62
N ALA A 137 -6.53 2.75 -22.44
CA ALA A 137 -6.19 1.82 -23.51
C ALA A 137 -7.34 0.86 -23.83
N GLU A 138 -7.36 0.35 -25.07
CA GLU A 138 -8.25 -0.74 -25.46
C GLU A 138 -8.13 -1.92 -24.48
N ASN A 139 -9.26 -2.52 -24.12
CA ASN A 139 -9.30 -3.63 -23.15
C ASN A 139 -8.75 -3.30 -21.76
N ALA A 140 -8.62 -2.02 -21.36
CA ALA A 140 -8.20 -1.65 -20.01
C ALA A 140 -9.03 -2.34 -18.92
N PHE A 141 -10.35 -2.39 -19.10
CA PHE A 141 -11.30 -3.04 -18.19
C PHE A 141 -11.53 -4.54 -18.45
N ALA A 142 -10.74 -5.18 -19.31
CA ALA A 142 -10.86 -6.62 -19.51
C ALA A 142 -10.61 -7.37 -18.20
N GLY A 143 -11.56 -8.22 -17.79
CA GLY A 143 -11.53 -8.92 -16.50
C GLY A 143 -12.34 -8.25 -15.39
N PHE A 144 -12.78 -7.00 -15.56
CA PHE A 144 -13.56 -6.25 -14.58
C PHE A 144 -15.05 -6.64 -14.57
N ARG A 145 -15.34 -7.92 -14.34
CA ARG A 145 -16.64 -8.56 -14.66
C ARG A 145 -17.74 -8.33 -13.62
N GLN A 146 -17.40 -7.97 -12.39
CA GLN A 146 -18.34 -7.97 -11.25
C GLN A 146 -18.55 -6.58 -10.62
N ALA A 147 -17.96 -5.53 -11.19
CA ALA A 147 -18.16 -4.19 -10.67
C ALA A 147 -19.60 -3.73 -10.92
N LYS A 148 -20.23 -3.19 -9.88
CA LYS A 148 -21.60 -2.67 -9.97
C LYS A 148 -21.62 -1.30 -10.63
N HIS A 149 -20.60 -0.49 -10.34
CA HIS A 149 -20.53 0.88 -10.84
C HIS A 149 -19.13 1.32 -11.24
N VAL A 150 -19.06 2.08 -12.33
CA VAL A 150 -17.86 2.83 -12.75
C VAL A 150 -18.27 4.29 -12.90
N TRP A 151 -17.68 5.18 -12.10
CA TRP A 151 -18.02 6.59 -12.06
C TRP A 151 -16.83 7.43 -12.53
N PHE A 152 -17.05 8.29 -13.52
CA PHE A 152 -16.14 9.36 -13.89
C PHE A 152 -16.80 10.69 -13.52
N ARG A 153 -16.23 11.42 -12.56
CA ARG A 153 -16.80 12.68 -12.06
C ARG A 153 -15.80 13.81 -12.18
N ASN A 154 -16.13 14.85 -12.94
CA ASN A 154 -15.19 15.94 -13.20
C ASN A 154 -13.85 15.42 -13.75
N VAL A 155 -13.94 14.66 -14.84
CA VAL A 155 -12.80 14.03 -15.51
C VAL A 155 -12.68 14.59 -16.92
N SER A 156 -11.48 15.03 -17.31
CA SER A 156 -11.17 15.28 -18.72
C SER A 156 -10.73 13.98 -19.38
N ILE A 157 -11.14 13.74 -20.63
CA ILE A 157 -10.82 12.53 -21.36
C ILE A 157 -10.01 12.93 -22.59
N GLY A 158 -8.77 12.43 -22.67
CA GLY A 158 -7.87 12.65 -23.80
C GLY A 158 -8.15 11.67 -24.92
N ARG A 159 -7.70 10.42 -24.74
CA ARG A 159 -7.79 9.34 -25.74
C ARG A 159 -8.38 8.07 -25.14
N MET A 160 -9.21 7.39 -25.94
CA MET A 160 -9.78 6.07 -25.68
C MET A 160 -9.47 5.14 -26.86
#